data_AF-A0A1F9XJF3-F1
#
_entry.id   AF-A0A1F9XJF3-F1
#
_cell.length_a   1.000
_cell.length_b   1.000
_cell.length_c   1.000
_cell.angle_alpha   90.00
_cell.angle_beta   90.00
_cell.angle_gamma   90.00
#
_symmetry.space_group_name_H-M   'P 1'
#
loop_
_entity.id
_entity.type
_entity.pdbx_description
1 polymer ?
#
loop_
_entity_poly.entity_id
_entity_poly.type
_entity_poly.pdbx_seq_one_letter_code
_entity_poly.pdbx_strand_id
1 'polypeptide(L)'
;MKAKLGLFKNAYADPKKAAKTVGCEKHRKISMQVAGKSVTLFKNKKKTIPLKLNYTQRVLVITTLAKKLVPTTDPIQCPEMLLNAIKKNHPNAQGHFTTMSPTAQDISKCVELAKNADVVIMATANAILRSQQAALIKALVKELNSLKKPLVVVAMQSPHDIVEFPGIDTYLCTYELANDCMLAASDIIFGLCKPSGKLPVKIK
;
A
#
# COMPACT_ATOMS: atom_id res chain seq x y z
N MET A 1 39.13 3.54 -1.05
CA MET A 1 37.85 3.91 -0.40
C MET A 1 37.98 4.11 1.11
N LYS A 2 38.49 3.13 1.88
CA LYS A 2 38.65 3.25 3.36
C LYS A 2 39.44 4.48 3.83
N ALA A 3 40.54 4.80 3.15
CA ALA A 3 41.32 6.01 3.43
C ALA A 3 40.54 7.31 3.15
N LYS A 4 39.77 7.37 2.05
CA LYS A 4 38.91 8.52 1.71
C LYS A 4 37.79 8.75 2.74
N LEU A 5 37.25 7.67 3.31
CA LEU A 5 36.24 7.73 4.38
C LEU A 5 36.85 7.96 5.78
N GLY A 6 38.18 8.09 5.89
CA GLY A 6 38.85 8.34 7.17
C GLY A 6 38.87 7.15 8.13
N LEU A 7 38.49 5.95 7.70
CA LEU A 7 38.28 4.79 8.60
C LEU A 7 39.57 4.27 9.24
N PHE A 8 40.74 4.57 8.69
CA PHE A 8 42.03 4.24 9.33
C PHE A 8 42.39 5.20 10.47
N LYS A 9 41.72 6.36 10.56
CA LYS A 9 41.92 7.36 11.63
C LYS A 9 40.80 7.32 12.66
N ASN A 10 39.55 7.18 12.20
CA ASN A 10 38.38 7.10 13.08
C ASN A 10 37.38 6.11 12.52
N ALA A 11 37.49 4.85 12.95
CA ALA A 11 36.70 3.75 12.41
C ALA A 11 35.28 3.64 13.00
N TYR A 12 35.07 4.20 14.20
CA TYR A 12 33.88 3.93 15.01
C TYR A 12 32.98 5.17 15.13
N ALA A 13 31.67 4.96 15.04
CA ALA A 13 30.68 6.00 15.30
C ALA A 13 30.46 6.18 16.80
N ASP A 14 30.15 7.41 17.24
CA ASP A 14 29.72 7.69 18.61
C ASP A 14 28.29 7.16 18.84
N PRO A 15 28.09 6.17 19.72
CA PRO A 15 26.78 5.59 19.99
C PRO A 15 25.77 6.60 20.56
N LYS A 16 26.21 7.54 21.41
CA LYS A 16 25.33 8.55 22.02
C LYS A 16 24.82 9.54 20.98
N LYS A 17 25.69 9.95 20.06
CA LYS A 17 25.30 10.79 18.91
C LYS A 17 24.39 10.05 17.95
N ALA A 18 24.68 8.78 17.66
CA ALA A 18 23.85 7.95 16.80
C ALA A 18 22.42 7.81 17.36
N ALA A 19 22.28 7.54 18.66
CA ALA A 19 20.99 7.41 19.33
C ALA A 19 20.12 8.69 19.24
N LYS A 20 20.73 9.88 19.21
CA LYS A 20 20.01 11.16 19.04
C LYS A 20 19.67 11.47 17.59
N THR A 21 20.41 10.91 16.63
CA THR A 21 20.35 11.31 15.22
C THR A 21 19.55 10.32 14.36
N VAL A 22 19.75 9.02 14.54
CA VAL A 22 19.10 7.98 13.75
C VAL A 22 17.61 7.92 14.09
N GLY A 23 16.75 8.05 13.08
CA GLY A 23 15.30 8.00 13.27
C GLY A 23 14.68 9.21 14.00
N CYS A 24 15.42 10.32 14.14
CA CYS A 24 14.92 11.55 14.75
C CYS A 24 13.71 12.13 14.01
N GLU A 25 12.94 12.99 14.68
CA GLU A 25 11.71 13.57 14.13
C GLU A 25 11.92 14.31 12.81
N LYS A 26 13.05 15.02 12.66
CA LYS A 26 13.41 15.70 11.41
C LYS A 26 13.52 14.72 10.24
N HIS A 27 14.15 13.56 10.44
CA HIS A 27 14.25 12.54 9.41
C HIS A 27 12.89 11.93 9.08
N ARG A 28 12.05 11.67 10.09
CA ARG A 28 10.68 11.16 9.89
C ARG A 28 9.80 12.13 9.10
N LYS A 29 9.89 13.44 9.40
CA LYS A 29 9.19 14.48 8.63
C LYS A 29 9.60 14.48 7.16
N ILE A 30 10.90 14.37 6.88
CA ILE A 30 11.41 14.27 5.50
C ILE A 30 10.90 12.98 4.84
N SER A 31 10.95 11.84 5.54
CA SER A 31 10.43 10.55 5.05
C SER A 31 8.95 10.66 4.64
N MET A 32 8.10 11.21 5.51
CA MET A 32 6.68 11.42 5.23
C MET A 32 6.44 12.36 4.03
N GLN A 33 7.24 13.43 3.91
CA GLN A 33 7.17 14.33 2.74
C GLN A 33 7.57 13.62 1.44
N VAL A 34 8.61 12.78 1.48
CA VAL A 34 9.05 12.00 0.32
C VAL A 34 8.01 10.95 -0.06
N ALA A 35 7.44 10.24 0.92
CA ALA A 35 6.36 9.28 0.71
C ALA A 35 5.12 9.93 0.08
N GLY A 36 4.68 11.08 0.61
CA GLY A 36 3.57 11.85 0.03
C GLY A 36 3.80 12.26 -1.43
N LYS A 37 5.05 12.56 -1.79
CA LYS A 37 5.42 12.95 -3.16
C LYS A 37 5.66 11.75 -4.09
N SER A 38 5.97 10.57 -3.56
CA SER A 38 6.27 9.38 -4.35
C SER A 38 5.02 8.62 -4.77
N VAL A 39 3.99 8.57 -3.91
CA VAL A 39 2.76 7.81 -4.19
C VAL A 39 2.10 8.33 -5.47
N THR A 40 1.83 7.39 -6.39
CA THR A 40 1.35 7.69 -7.75
C THR A 40 -0.05 7.16 -7.95
N LEU A 41 -1.01 8.05 -8.22
CA LEU A 41 -2.36 7.67 -8.67
C LEU A 41 -2.32 7.41 -10.18
N PHE A 42 -2.05 6.17 -10.57
CA PHE A 42 -1.88 5.81 -11.98
C PHE A 42 -3.20 5.74 -12.73
N LYS A 43 -4.27 5.21 -12.12
CA LYS A 43 -5.58 5.06 -12.76
C LYS A 43 -6.68 5.53 -11.81
N ASN A 44 -7.64 6.30 -12.32
CA ASN A 44 -8.82 6.76 -11.57
C ASN A 44 -9.98 7.05 -12.53
N LYS A 45 -10.33 6.07 -13.39
CA LYS A 45 -11.25 6.28 -14.52
C LYS A 45 -12.64 6.76 -14.10
N LYS A 46 -13.18 6.20 -13.02
CA LYS A 46 -14.51 6.53 -12.47
C LYS A 46 -14.50 7.71 -11.50
N LYS A 47 -13.36 8.39 -11.33
CA LYS A 47 -13.16 9.45 -10.31
C LYS A 47 -13.53 8.98 -8.90
N THR A 48 -13.21 7.72 -8.59
CA THR A 48 -13.44 7.07 -7.29
C THR A 48 -12.64 7.76 -6.18
N ILE A 49 -11.39 8.14 -6.46
CA ILE A 49 -10.56 8.93 -5.55
C ILE A 49 -10.75 10.42 -5.85
N PRO A 50 -10.99 11.28 -4.83
CA PRO A 50 -11.08 10.95 -3.42
C PRO A 50 -12.37 10.21 -3.04
N LEU A 51 -12.26 9.21 -2.18
CA LEU A 51 -13.39 8.49 -1.60
C LEU A 51 -14.14 9.41 -0.65
N LYS A 52 -15.36 9.78 -1.02
CA LYS A 52 -16.27 10.56 -0.19
C LYS A 52 -17.23 9.61 0.51
N LEU A 53 -16.85 9.17 1.70
CA LEU A 53 -17.65 8.23 2.50
C LEU A 53 -18.25 8.92 3.72
N ASN A 54 -19.45 8.49 4.11
CA ASN A 54 -20.00 8.77 5.43
C ASN A 54 -19.44 7.75 6.44
N TYR A 55 -19.46 8.07 7.74
CA TYR A 55 -18.87 7.25 8.79
C TYR A 55 -19.52 5.85 8.95
N THR A 56 -20.76 5.67 8.48
CA THR A 56 -21.48 4.39 8.57
C THR A 56 -21.11 3.41 7.45
N GLN A 57 -20.59 3.91 6.33
CA GLN A 57 -20.20 3.06 5.21
C GLN A 57 -19.07 2.11 5.63
N ARG A 58 -19.14 0.88 5.14
CA ARG A 58 -18.20 -0.21 5.48
C ARG A 58 -17.07 -0.23 4.47
N VAL A 59 -15.85 -0.03 4.96
CA VAL A 59 -14.62 -0.15 4.15
C VAL A 59 -13.97 -1.48 4.47
N LEU A 60 -13.76 -2.32 3.46
CA LEU A 60 -12.99 -3.54 3.60
C LEU A 60 -11.59 -3.33 3.01
N VAL A 61 -10.57 -3.52 3.83
CA VAL A 61 -9.16 -3.50 3.42
C VAL A 61 -8.68 -4.95 3.34
N ILE A 62 -8.44 -5.43 2.13
CA ILE A 62 -7.85 -6.76 1.90
C ILE A 62 -6.36 -6.57 1.65
N THR A 63 -5.52 -7.21 2.46
CA THR A 63 -4.06 -7.10 2.33
C THR A 63 -3.43 -8.46 2.14
N THR A 64 -2.66 -8.62 1.07
CA THR A 64 -1.79 -9.79 0.94
C THR A 64 -0.55 -9.63 1.80
N LEU A 65 -0.36 -10.58 2.72
CA LEU A 65 0.78 -10.68 3.62
C LEU A 65 2.08 -10.91 2.82
N ALA A 66 2.75 -9.84 2.44
CA ALA A 66 4.13 -9.94 1.99
C ALA A 66 4.97 -10.44 3.19
N LYS A 67 5.76 -11.50 3.01
CA LYS A 67 6.77 -11.87 4.03
C LYS A 67 7.61 -10.64 4.33
N LYS A 68 7.90 -10.38 5.62
CA LYS A 68 8.90 -9.39 6.02
C LYS A 68 10.23 -9.83 5.42
N LEU A 69 10.62 -9.24 4.29
CA LEU A 69 11.75 -9.72 3.51
C LEU A 69 13.08 -9.45 4.21
N VAL A 70 13.15 -8.50 5.15
CA VAL A 70 14.41 -8.14 5.81
C VAL A 70 14.17 -7.55 7.20
N PRO A 71 15.00 -7.87 8.22
CA PRO A 71 15.00 -7.16 9.51
C PRO A 71 15.46 -5.67 9.41
N THR A 72 15.85 -5.18 8.23
CA THR A 72 16.27 -3.77 7.99
C THR A 72 15.14 -2.85 7.52
N THR A 73 13.92 -3.34 7.36
CA THR A 73 12.75 -2.50 7.07
C THR A 73 12.20 -1.83 8.33
N ASP A 74 11.35 -0.81 8.13
CA ASP A 74 10.66 -0.04 9.18
C ASP A 74 10.36 -0.89 10.43
N PRO A 75 10.81 -0.48 11.64
CA PRO A 75 10.61 -1.25 12.87
C PRO A 75 9.14 -1.56 13.14
N ILE A 76 8.22 -0.78 12.55
CA ILE A 76 6.78 -0.91 12.71
C ILE A 76 6.20 -1.94 11.71
N GLN A 77 6.95 -2.35 10.66
CA GLN A 77 6.41 -3.10 9.52
C GLN A 77 5.56 -4.28 9.95
N CYS A 78 4.24 -4.12 9.77
CA CYS A 78 3.24 -5.11 10.09
C CYS A 78 2.23 -5.20 8.94
N PRO A 79 1.58 -6.36 8.77
CA PRO A 79 0.50 -6.53 7.80
C PRO A 79 -0.59 -5.47 7.83
N GLU A 80 -0.86 -4.93 9.01
CA GLU A 80 -1.99 -4.04 9.27
C GLU A 80 -1.70 -2.58 8.91
N MET A 81 -0.51 -2.24 8.42
CA MET A 81 -0.14 -0.84 8.18
C MET A 81 -1.13 -0.08 7.29
N LEU A 82 -1.56 -0.69 6.18
CA LEU A 82 -2.57 -0.08 5.33
C LEU A 82 -3.91 0.05 6.06
N LEU A 83 -4.36 -1.01 6.74
CA LEU A 83 -5.59 -0.97 7.53
C LEU A 83 -5.56 0.15 8.58
N ASN A 84 -4.45 0.26 9.31
CA ASN A 84 -4.25 1.25 10.36
C ASN A 84 -4.22 2.67 9.76
N ALA A 85 -3.59 2.86 8.61
CA ALA A 85 -3.63 4.13 7.88
C ALA A 85 -5.04 4.49 7.40
N ILE A 86 -5.80 3.52 6.88
CA ILE A 86 -7.20 3.72 6.47
C ILE A 86 -8.07 4.03 7.69
N LYS A 87 -7.90 3.33 8.82
CA LYS A 87 -8.67 3.55 10.06
C LYS A 87 -8.50 4.95 10.65
N LYS A 88 -7.36 5.61 10.44
CA LYS A 88 -7.17 7.02 10.85
C LYS A 88 -8.15 7.96 10.15
N ASN A 89 -8.49 7.67 8.89
CA ASN A 89 -9.38 8.48 8.07
C ASN A 89 -10.82 7.92 8.06
N HIS A 90 -11.00 6.62 8.34
CA HIS A 90 -12.29 5.95 8.39
C HIS A 90 -12.30 4.83 9.46
N PRO A 91 -12.66 5.12 10.72
CA PRO A 91 -12.56 4.18 11.84
C PRO A 91 -13.34 2.87 11.70
N ASN A 92 -14.42 2.88 10.91
CA ASN A 92 -15.25 1.70 10.62
C ASN A 92 -14.63 0.73 9.59
N ALA A 93 -13.37 0.96 9.19
CA ALA A 93 -12.69 0.07 8.26
C ALA A 93 -12.34 -1.28 8.91
N GLN A 94 -12.59 -2.37 8.19
CA GLN A 94 -12.28 -3.73 8.60
C GLN A 94 -11.18 -4.33 7.73
N GLY A 95 -10.32 -5.15 8.34
CA GLY A 95 -9.21 -5.80 7.64
C GLY A 95 -9.49 -7.27 7.36
N HIS A 96 -9.04 -7.75 6.20
CA HIS A 96 -8.87 -9.17 5.93
C HIS A 96 -7.49 -9.42 5.32
N PHE A 97 -6.83 -10.48 5.74
CA PHE A 97 -5.44 -10.76 5.38
C PHE A 97 -5.33 -12.12 4.69
N THR A 98 -4.65 -12.14 3.56
CA THR A 98 -4.40 -13.38 2.81
C THR A 98 -2.90 -13.68 2.76
N THR A 99 -2.52 -14.93 2.53
CA THR A 99 -1.12 -15.25 2.20
C THR A 99 -0.72 -14.65 0.84
N MET A 100 0.58 -14.69 0.50
CA MET A 100 1.07 -14.31 -0.84
C MET A 100 0.50 -15.14 -1.99
N SER A 101 -0.07 -16.31 -1.68
CA SER A 101 -0.65 -17.25 -2.63
C SER A 101 -2.01 -17.69 -2.08
N PRO A 102 -3.04 -16.83 -2.16
CA PRO A 102 -4.37 -17.16 -1.63
C PRO A 102 -4.93 -18.41 -2.30
N THR A 103 -5.49 -19.31 -1.50
CA THR A 103 -6.19 -20.50 -1.98
C THR A 103 -7.52 -20.12 -2.63
N ALA A 104 -8.16 -21.07 -3.33
CA ALA A 104 -9.53 -20.86 -3.82
C ALA A 104 -10.51 -20.53 -2.68
N GLN A 105 -10.31 -21.10 -1.49
CA GLN A 105 -11.12 -20.79 -0.31
C GLN A 105 -10.89 -19.36 0.19
N ASP A 106 -9.63 -18.90 0.23
CA ASP A 106 -9.30 -17.53 0.59
C ASP A 106 -9.93 -16.54 -0.39
N ILE A 107 -9.87 -16.84 -1.70
CA ILE A 107 -10.47 -16.02 -2.74
C ILE A 107 -11.98 -15.91 -2.55
N SER A 108 -12.67 -17.05 -2.41
CA SER A 108 -14.11 -17.07 -2.16
C SER A 108 -14.48 -16.30 -0.89
N LYS A 109 -13.69 -16.43 0.18
CA LYS A 109 -13.91 -15.68 1.42
C LYS A 109 -13.76 -14.17 1.22
N CYS A 110 -12.74 -13.73 0.49
CA CYS A 110 -12.54 -12.32 0.16
C CYS A 110 -13.71 -11.74 -0.63
N VAL A 111 -14.20 -12.49 -1.62
CA VAL A 111 -15.36 -12.11 -2.44
C VAL A 111 -16.62 -11.99 -1.57
N GLU A 112 -16.88 -12.95 -0.68
CA GLU A 112 -18.02 -12.89 0.25
C GLU A 112 -17.95 -11.70 1.21
N LEU A 113 -16.77 -11.38 1.75
CA LEU A 113 -16.58 -10.19 2.57
C LEU A 113 -16.80 -8.90 1.75
N ALA A 114 -16.30 -8.87 0.51
CA ALA A 114 -16.43 -7.74 -0.40
C ALA A 114 -17.89 -7.44 -0.76
N LYS A 115 -18.75 -8.46 -0.91
CA LYS A 115 -20.21 -8.29 -1.08
C LYS A 115 -20.84 -7.49 0.04
N ASN A 116 -20.33 -7.62 1.26
CA ASN A 116 -20.82 -6.94 2.46
C ASN A 116 -20.13 -5.59 2.72
N ALA A 117 -19.17 -5.17 1.91
CA ALA A 117 -18.55 -3.85 2.02
C ALA A 117 -19.23 -2.84 1.11
N ASP A 118 -19.12 -1.55 1.42
CA ASP A 118 -19.54 -0.47 0.52
C ASP A 118 -18.38 -0.02 -0.38
N VAL A 119 -17.14 -0.16 0.11
CA VAL A 119 -15.91 0.04 -0.65
C VAL A 119 -14.88 -1.04 -0.31
N VAL A 120 -14.13 -1.50 -1.33
CA VAL A 120 -13.01 -2.41 -1.13
C VAL A 120 -11.69 -1.73 -1.51
N ILE A 121 -10.71 -1.83 -0.63
CA ILE A 121 -9.31 -1.43 -0.86
C ILE A 121 -8.48 -2.71 -0.85
N MET A 122 -7.89 -3.07 -1.98
CA MET A 122 -7.08 -4.29 -2.14
C MET A 122 -5.60 -3.93 -2.29
N ALA A 123 -4.78 -4.39 -1.36
CA ALA A 123 -3.33 -4.20 -1.41
C ALA A 123 -2.63 -5.39 -2.06
N THR A 124 -1.80 -5.13 -3.08
CA THR A 124 -1.01 -6.16 -3.77
C THR A 124 0.47 -6.07 -3.41
N ALA A 125 1.15 -7.22 -3.47
CA ALA A 125 2.59 -7.31 -3.29
C ALA A 125 3.19 -8.23 -4.37
N ASN A 126 3.66 -7.62 -5.45
CA ASN A 126 4.22 -8.30 -6.63
C ASN A 126 3.24 -9.34 -7.21
N ALA A 127 1.98 -8.96 -7.40
CA ALA A 127 0.96 -9.81 -8.03
C ALA A 127 1.35 -10.24 -9.46
N ILE A 128 2.17 -9.48 -10.18
CA ILE A 128 2.72 -9.90 -11.49
C ILE A 128 3.51 -11.23 -11.40
N LEU A 129 4.07 -11.53 -10.23
CA LEU A 129 4.82 -12.76 -9.99
C LEU A 129 3.98 -13.82 -9.24
N ARG A 130 2.67 -13.59 -9.05
CA ARG A 130 1.79 -14.40 -8.18
C ARG A 130 0.40 -14.53 -8.80
N SER A 131 0.22 -15.56 -9.63
CA SER A 131 -1.04 -15.78 -10.35
C SER A 131 -2.26 -15.90 -9.43
N GLN A 132 -2.12 -16.45 -8.22
CA GLN A 132 -3.21 -16.54 -7.24
C GLN A 132 -3.64 -15.17 -6.71
N GLN A 133 -2.71 -14.24 -6.49
CA GLN A 133 -3.09 -12.86 -6.17
C GLN A 133 -3.83 -12.25 -7.36
N ALA A 134 -3.31 -12.36 -8.58
CA ALA A 134 -4.02 -11.87 -9.76
C ALA A 134 -5.44 -12.47 -9.89
N ALA A 135 -5.62 -13.75 -9.58
CA ALA A 135 -6.92 -14.41 -9.57
C ALA A 135 -7.88 -13.80 -8.52
N LEU A 136 -7.39 -13.49 -7.31
CA LEU A 136 -8.14 -12.76 -6.30
C LEU A 136 -8.63 -11.39 -6.81
N ILE A 137 -7.73 -10.60 -7.41
CA ILE A 137 -8.11 -9.27 -7.94
C ILE A 137 -9.15 -9.44 -9.06
N LYS A 138 -8.96 -10.38 -9.99
CA LYS A 138 -9.92 -10.65 -11.08
C LYS A 138 -11.30 -11.04 -10.54
N ALA A 139 -11.35 -11.87 -9.49
CA ALA A 139 -12.59 -12.26 -8.84
C ALA A 139 -13.29 -11.06 -8.19
N LEU A 140 -12.55 -10.21 -7.45
CA LEU A 140 -13.07 -8.98 -6.86
C LEU A 140 -13.56 -7.99 -7.93
N VAL A 141 -12.85 -7.83 -9.03
CA VAL A 141 -13.26 -6.97 -10.17
C VAL A 141 -14.59 -7.44 -10.73
N LYS A 142 -14.73 -8.75 -11.00
CA LYS A 142 -15.95 -9.32 -11.56
C LYS A 142 -17.15 -9.07 -10.62
N GLU A 143 -17.00 -9.39 -9.34
CA GLU A 143 -18.06 -9.25 -8.34
C GLU A 143 -18.43 -7.80 -8.07
N LEU A 144 -17.45 -6.93 -7.83
CA LEU A 144 -17.73 -5.54 -7.46
C LEU A 144 -18.28 -4.73 -8.65
N ASN A 145 -17.91 -5.08 -9.88
CA ASN A 145 -18.52 -4.48 -11.06
C ASN A 145 -19.99 -4.85 -11.22
N SER A 146 -20.39 -6.11 -10.97
CA SER A 146 -21.80 -6.51 -11.04
C SER A 146 -22.64 -5.80 -9.97
N LEU A 147 -22.05 -5.57 -8.79
CA LEU A 147 -22.65 -4.85 -7.67
C LEU A 147 -22.53 -3.32 -7.75
N LYS A 148 -21.83 -2.80 -8.77
CA LYS A 148 -21.50 -1.36 -8.92
C LYS A 148 -20.80 -0.76 -7.69
N LYS A 149 -19.97 -1.56 -7.02
CA LYS A 149 -19.19 -1.15 -5.84
C LYS A 149 -17.77 -0.75 -6.22
N PRO A 150 -17.21 0.31 -5.60
CA PRO A 150 -15.85 0.75 -5.88
C PRO A 150 -14.80 -0.23 -5.35
N LEU A 151 -13.79 -0.47 -6.19
CA LEU A 151 -12.55 -1.18 -5.87
C LEU A 151 -11.37 -0.25 -6.10
N VAL A 152 -10.56 -0.04 -5.07
CA VAL A 152 -9.27 0.65 -5.14
C VAL A 152 -8.16 -0.37 -4.96
N VAL A 153 -7.26 -0.47 -5.94
CA VAL A 153 -6.07 -1.33 -5.81
C VAL A 153 -4.86 -0.48 -5.41
N VAL A 154 -4.16 -0.90 -4.36
CA VAL A 154 -2.93 -0.28 -3.87
C VAL A 154 -1.77 -1.25 -4.12
N ALA A 155 -0.98 -0.99 -5.15
CA ALA A 155 0.20 -1.78 -5.46
C ALA A 155 1.38 -1.35 -4.62
N MET A 156 1.74 -2.19 -3.64
CA MET A 156 2.74 -1.82 -2.64
C MET A 156 4.19 -2.09 -3.06
N GLN A 157 4.42 -2.73 -4.20
CA GLN A 157 5.76 -3.05 -4.70
C GLN A 157 5.85 -2.75 -6.19
N SER A 158 5.41 -3.67 -7.03
CA SER A 158 5.48 -3.50 -8.49
C SER A 158 4.29 -2.73 -9.04
N PRO A 159 4.51 -1.60 -9.75
CA PRO A 159 3.44 -0.94 -10.50
C PRO A 159 2.96 -1.77 -11.71
N HIS A 160 3.67 -2.84 -12.06
CA HIS A 160 3.32 -3.72 -13.17
C HIS A 160 2.26 -4.77 -12.80
N ASP A 161 1.85 -4.86 -11.53
CA ASP A 161 0.79 -5.79 -11.12
C ASP A 161 -0.49 -5.59 -11.95
N ILE A 162 -0.79 -4.36 -12.37
CA ILE A 162 -1.96 -4.03 -13.19
C ILE A 162 -2.05 -4.77 -14.53
N VAL A 163 -0.91 -5.22 -15.08
CA VAL A 163 -0.87 -5.99 -16.34
C VAL A 163 -1.65 -7.30 -16.20
N GLU A 164 -1.64 -7.90 -15.01
CA GLU A 164 -2.36 -9.13 -14.74
C GLU A 164 -3.88 -8.90 -14.64
N PHE A 165 -4.36 -7.67 -14.47
CA PHE A 165 -5.78 -7.36 -14.25
C PHE A 165 -6.21 -6.03 -14.89
N PRO A 166 -6.22 -5.92 -16.25
CA PRO A 166 -6.42 -4.66 -16.96
C PRO A 166 -7.77 -3.97 -16.72
N GLY A 167 -8.77 -4.72 -16.23
CA GLY A 167 -10.14 -4.24 -15.92
C GLY A 167 -10.28 -3.35 -14.67
N ILE A 168 -9.20 -3.09 -13.93
CA ILE A 168 -9.25 -2.19 -12.75
C ILE A 168 -9.47 -0.73 -13.16
N ASP A 169 -10.34 0.00 -12.46
CA ASP A 169 -10.59 1.43 -12.74
C ASP A 169 -9.80 2.39 -11.85
N THR A 170 -9.40 1.96 -10.66
CA THR A 170 -8.70 2.79 -9.67
C THR A 170 -7.45 2.06 -9.15
N TYR A 171 -6.27 2.60 -9.40
CA TYR A 171 -4.99 1.96 -9.13
C TYR A 171 -3.96 2.98 -8.63
N LEU A 172 -3.40 2.73 -7.46
CA LEU A 172 -2.43 3.55 -6.75
C LEU A 172 -1.14 2.76 -6.54
N CYS A 173 0.02 3.38 -6.74
CA CYS A 173 1.33 2.75 -6.53
C CYS A 173 2.04 3.40 -5.35
N THR A 174 2.51 2.61 -4.39
CA THR A 174 3.32 3.10 -3.26
C THR A 174 4.79 2.67 -3.34
N TYR A 175 5.13 1.72 -4.22
CA TYR A 175 6.47 1.17 -4.48
C TYR A 175 7.15 0.47 -3.30
N GLU A 176 6.68 0.70 -2.07
CA GLU A 176 7.14 0.06 -0.86
C GLU A 176 6.00 -0.08 0.19
N LEU A 177 6.20 -0.99 1.14
CA LEU A 177 5.32 -1.28 2.28
C LEU A 177 5.72 -0.51 3.57
N ALA A 178 6.34 0.66 3.45
CA ALA A 178 6.70 1.48 4.62
C ALA A 178 5.46 2.16 5.21
N ASN A 179 5.47 2.44 6.52
CA ASN A 179 4.34 3.07 7.20
C ASN A 179 3.95 4.42 6.57
N ASP A 180 4.95 5.26 6.28
CA ASP A 180 4.76 6.58 5.69
C ASP A 180 4.08 6.50 4.31
N CYS A 181 4.42 5.45 3.53
CA CYS A 181 3.78 5.19 2.24
C CYS A 181 2.31 4.79 2.39
N MET A 182 1.96 4.01 3.41
CA MET A 182 0.57 3.63 3.69
C MET A 182 -0.26 4.79 4.19
N LEU A 183 0.32 5.67 5.03
CA LEU A 183 -0.31 6.91 5.47
C LEU A 183 -0.56 7.84 4.27
N ALA A 184 0.46 8.07 3.44
CA ALA A 184 0.33 8.86 2.22
C ALA A 184 -0.73 8.29 1.26
N ALA A 185 -0.77 6.97 1.11
CA ALA A 185 -1.80 6.30 0.30
C ALA A 185 -3.20 6.54 0.85
N SER A 186 -3.40 6.41 2.17
CA SER A 186 -4.68 6.71 2.83
C SER A 186 -5.09 8.16 2.61
N ASP A 187 -4.17 9.11 2.84
CA ASP A 187 -4.45 10.54 2.68
C ASP A 187 -4.84 10.89 1.23
N ILE A 188 -4.21 10.27 0.24
CA ILE A 188 -4.59 10.42 -1.18
C ILE A 188 -5.96 9.79 -1.44
N ILE A 189 -6.21 8.58 -0.95
CA ILE A 189 -7.48 7.86 -1.11
C ILE A 189 -8.65 8.69 -0.59
N PHE A 190 -8.50 9.36 0.56
CA PHE A 190 -9.53 10.21 1.17
C PHE A 190 -9.44 11.70 0.77
N GLY A 191 -8.49 12.09 -0.09
CA GLY A 191 -8.38 13.46 -0.59
C GLY A 191 -7.77 14.49 0.36
N LEU A 192 -7.13 14.05 1.44
CA LEU A 192 -6.37 14.88 2.36
C LEU A 192 -5.03 15.36 1.75
N CYS A 193 -4.52 14.62 0.76
CA CYS A 193 -3.34 14.98 0.00
C CYS A 193 -3.59 14.82 -1.51
N LYS A 194 -3.05 15.74 -2.31
CA LYS A 194 -3.09 15.63 -3.78
C LYS A 194 -1.97 14.70 -4.26
N PRO A 195 -2.25 13.67 -5.08
CA PRO A 195 -1.20 12.81 -5.61
C PRO A 195 -0.30 13.60 -6.56
N SER A 196 1.02 13.53 -6.36
CA SER A 196 2.01 14.17 -7.23
C SER A 196 3.02 13.20 -7.84
N GLY A 197 3.01 11.93 -7.43
CA GLY A 197 3.88 10.92 -7.98
C GLY A 197 3.62 10.68 -9.47
N LYS A 198 4.68 10.33 -10.19
CA LYS A 198 4.62 9.93 -11.60
C LYS A 198 5.25 8.55 -11.72
N LEU A 199 4.72 7.72 -12.61
CA LEU A 199 5.31 6.41 -12.88
C LEU A 199 6.77 6.58 -13.33
N PRO A 200 7.74 5.94 -12.64
CA PRO A 200 9.15 5.97 -13.04
C PRO A 200 9.46 4.96 -14.16
N VAL A 201 8.48 4.15 -14.55
CA VAL A 201 8.61 3.06 -15.51
C VAL A 201 7.43 3.05 -16.49
N LYS A 202 7.66 2.53 -17.70
CA LYS A 202 6.58 2.28 -18.67
C LYS A 202 5.88 0.98 -18.31
N ILE A 203 4.57 1.04 -18.10
CA ILE A 203 3.73 -0.16 -18.04
C ILE A 203 3.41 -0.52 -19.49
N LYS A 204 3.80 -1.74 -19.89
CA LYS A 204 3.54 -2.30 -21.22
C LYS A 204 2.38 -3.28 -21.13
#